data_AF-A0A7J3J0M1-F1
#
_entry.id   AF-A0A7J3J0M1-F1
#
_cell.length_a   1.000
_cell.length_b   1.000
_cell.length_c   1.000
_cell.angle_alpha   90.00
_cell.angle_beta   90.00
_cell.angle_gamma   90.00
#
_symmetry.space_group_name_H-M   'P 1'
#
loop_
_entity.id
_entity.type
_entity.pdbx_description
1 polymer ?
#
loop_
_entity_poly.entity_id
_entity_poly.type
_entity_poly.pdbx_seq_one_letter_code
_entity_poly.pdbx_strand_id
1 'polypeptide(L)' 'MKMITLYLPEPYLEALDQLVNEKFYPNRAEAIRVAIRDLINNEVRRRRKAS' A
#
# COMPACT_ATOMS: atom_id res chain seq x y z
N MET A 1 3.53 15.37 0.71
CA MET A 1 3.27 14.17 1.52
C MET A 1 3.50 14.49 2.99
N LYS A 2 2.86 13.80 3.92
CA LYS A 2 3.11 13.92 5.37
C LYS A 2 3.77 12.63 5.86
N MET A 3 4.81 12.74 6.69
CA MET A 3 5.50 11.59 7.26
C MET A 3 4.61 10.90 8.30
N ILE A 4 4.55 9.57 8.22
CA ILE A 4 3.89 8.71 9.21
C ILE A 4 4.85 7.59 9.60
N THR A 5 4.74 7.13 10.85
CA THR A 5 5.42 5.95 11.35
C THR A 5 4.37 4.88 11.62
N LEU A 6 4.63 3.65 11.20
CA LEU A 6 3.73 2.52 11.41
C LEU A 6 4.54 1.25 11.68
N TYR A 7 3.97 0.31 12.41
CA TYR A 7 4.57 -0.99 12.68
C TYR A 7 3.94 -2.04 11.76
N LEU A 8 4.76 -2.85 11.11
CA LEU A 8 4.34 -4.00 10.30
C LEU A 8 5.01 -5.27 10.83
N PRO A 9 4.33 -6.42 10.73
CA PRO A 9 4.99 -7.72 10.88
C PRO A 9 6.15 -7.87 9.89
N GLU A 10 7.22 -8.53 10.32
CA GLU A 10 8.42 -8.78 9.50
C GLU A 10 8.11 -9.42 8.13
N PRO A 11 7.21 -10.43 8.02
CA PRO A 11 6.91 -11.03 6.72
C PRO A 11 6.34 -10.05 5.69
N TYR A 12 5.69 -8.97 6.14
CA TYR A 12 5.19 -7.94 5.22
C TYR A 12 6.29 -7.00 4.76
N LEU A 13 7.29 -6.75 5.61
CA LEU A 13 8.48 -5.99 5.22
C LEU A 13 9.28 -6.76 4.17
N GLU A 14 9.47 -8.07 4.37
CA GLU A 14 10.12 -8.96 3.40
C GLU A 14 9.37 -9.00 2.06
N ALA A 15 8.04 -9.12 2.09
CA ALA A 15 7.23 -9.08 0.88
C ALA A 15 7.35 -7.72 0.14
N LEU A 16 7.36 -6.60 0.88
CA LEU A 16 7.59 -5.29 0.29
C LEU A 16 8.99 -5.16 -0.32
N ASP A 17 10.00 -5.75 0.31
CA ASP A 17 11.36 -5.81 -0.24
C ASP A 17 11.42 -6.59 -1.53
N GLN A 18 10.77 -7.75 -1.59
CA GLN A 18 10.73 -8.55 -2.80
C GLN A 18 10.16 -7.74 -3.97
N LEU A 19 9.05 -7.04 -3.76
CA LEU A 19 8.43 -6.20 -4.80
C LEU A 19 9.35 -5.06 -5.28
N VAL A 20 10.16 -4.50 -4.40
CA VAL A 20 11.13 -3.45 -4.75
C VAL A 20 12.33 -4.04 -5.49
N ASN A 21 12.83 -5.19 -5.03
CA ASN A 21 13.95 -5.89 -5.63
C ASN A 21 13.64 -6.35 -7.06
N GLU A 22 12.41 -6.82 -7.28
CA GLU A 22 11.85 -7.21 -8.58
C GLU A 22 11.46 -6.02 -9.46
N LYS A 23 11.72 -4.78 -9.01
CA LYS A 23 11.48 -3.51 -9.73
C LYS A 23 10.01 -3.22 -10.03
N PHE A 24 9.06 -3.87 -9.35
CA PHE A 24 7.64 -3.50 -9.43
C PHE A 24 7.36 -2.13 -8.82
N TYR A 25 8.11 -1.76 -7.78
CA TYR A 25 8.03 -0.45 -7.16
C TYR A 25 9.44 0.13 -6.92
N PRO A 26 9.58 1.47 -6.97
CA PRO A 26 10.86 2.12 -6.75
C PRO A 26 11.36 2.05 -5.29
N ASN A 27 10.44 1.90 -4.32
CA ASN A 27 10.73 1.75 -2.90
C ASN A 27 9.48 1.27 -2.13
N ARG A 28 9.69 0.83 -0.88
CA ARG A 28 8.61 0.33 0.01
C ARG A 28 7.51 1.39 0.22
N ALA A 29 7.88 2.67 0.34
CA ALA A 29 6.92 3.74 0.58
C ALA A 29 5.97 3.96 -0.62
N GLU A 30 6.44 3.80 -1.85
CA GLU A 30 5.59 3.81 -3.04
C GLU A 30 4.63 2.61 -3.05
N ALA A 31 5.14 1.40 -2.80
CA ALA A 31 4.31 0.20 -2.73
C ALA A 31 3.18 0.34 -1.69
N ILE A 32 3.50 0.83 -0.48
CA ILE A 32 2.53 1.10 0.58
C ILE A 32 1.50 2.15 0.14
N ARG A 33 1.94 3.26 -0.48
CA ARG A 33 1.02 4.31 -0.96
C ARG A 33 0.07 3.81 -2.04
N VAL A 34 0.55 2.98 -2.96
CA VAL A 34 -0.26 2.34 -4.00
C VAL A 34 -1.31 1.43 -3.36
N ALA A 35 -0.91 0.55 -2.45
CA ALA A 35 -1.83 -0.34 -1.74
C ALA A 35 -2.93 0.43 -0.98
N ILE A 36 -2.56 1.50 -0.25
CA ILE A 36 -3.52 2.35 0.47
C ILE A 36 -4.49 3.04 -0.50
N ARG A 37 -3.99 3.61 -1.60
CA ARG A 37 -4.84 4.28 -2.60
C ARG A 37 -5.85 3.31 -3.19
N ASP A 38 -5.40 2.12 -3.57
CA ASP A 38 -6.24 1.13 -4.22
C ASP A 38 -7.32 0.62 -3.25
N LEU A 39 -6.97 0.40 -1.98
CA LEU A 39 -7.92 0.08 -0.92
C LEU A 39 -8.99 1.17 -0.77
N ILE A 40 -8.59 2.45 -0.61
CA ILE A 40 -9.53 3.56 -0.42
C ILE A 40 -10.47 3.70 -1.63
N ASN A 41 -9.92 3.66 -2.84
CA ASN A 41 -10.72 3.79 -4.06
C ASN A 41 -11.76 2.67 -4.18
N ASN A 42 -11.37 1.44 -3.85
CA ASN A 42 -12.26 0.28 -3.88
C ASN A 42 -13.38 0.41 -2.85
N GLU A 43 -13.05 0.81 -1.62
CA GLU A 43 -14.02 0.92 -0.53
C GLU A 43 -14.99 2.09 -0.73
N VAL A 44 -14.50 3.26 -1.18
CA VAL A 44 -15.35 4.42 -1.50
C VAL A 44 -16.31 4.09 -2.63
N ARG A 45 -15.85 3.41 -3.69
CA ARG A 45 -16.72 2.97 -4.79
C ARG A 45 -17.80 1.99 -4.32
N ARG A 46 -17.44 1.04 -3.45
CA ARG A 46 -18.41 0.08 -2.88
C ARG A 46 -19.51 0.78 -2.09
N ARG A 47 -19.13 1.71 -1.20
CA ARG A 47 -20.10 2.47 -0.40
C ARG A 47 -21.05 3.32 -1.25
N ARG A 48 -20.53 3.98 -2.30
CA ARG A 48 -21.35 4.79 -3.22
C ARG A 48 -22.40 3.99 -4.00
N LYS A 49 -22.15 2.70 -4.26
CA LYS A 49 -23.11 1.83 -4.96
C LYS A 49 -24.21 1.26 -4.05
N ALA A 50 -24.03 1.37 -2.74
CA ALA A 50 -24.98 0.88 -1.74
C ALA A 50 -25.94 1.96 -1.22
N SER A 51 -25.89 3.17 -1.79
CA SER A 51 -26.77 4.32 -1.52
C SER A 51 -27.47 4.73 -2.80
#